data_AF-A0A926PK01-F1
#
_entry.id   AF-A0A926PK01-F1
#
_cell.length_a   1.000
_cell.length_b   1.000
_cell.length_c   1.000
_cell.angle_alpha   90.00
_cell.angle_beta   90.00
_cell.angle_gamma   90.00
#
_symmetry.space_group_name_H-M   'P 1'
#
loop_
_entity.id
_entity.type
_entity.pdbx_description
1 polymer ?
#
loop_
_entity_poly.entity_id
_entity_poly.type
_entity_poly.pdbx_seq_one_letter_code
_entity_poly.pdbx_strand_id
1 'polypeptide(L)'
;MNYDLWKASTYAVLLAFQRYFYGRQRIRLTDAAEQWEAKRRDASALLRGNILREFQKYQNLNNLETEFIRVSKEAERKRYLALPNGEMN
;
A
#
# COMPACT_ATOMS: atom_id res chain seq x y z
N MET A 1 -43.69 -12.36 2.11
CA MET A 1 -42.59 -13.35 2.24
C MET A 1 -41.32 -12.64 1.80
N ASN A 2 -40.52 -12.14 2.76
CA ASN A 2 -39.47 -11.14 2.52
C ASN A 2 -38.13 -11.71 2.97
N TYR A 3 -37.30 -12.12 2.01
CA TYR A 3 -36.06 -12.89 2.24
C TYR A 3 -34.79 -12.01 2.29
N ASP A 4 -34.93 -10.69 2.40
CA ASP A 4 -33.79 -9.76 2.20
C ASP A 4 -33.12 -9.25 3.48
N LEU A 5 -33.72 -9.43 4.66
CA LEU A 5 -33.22 -8.78 5.88
C LEU A 5 -32.11 -9.56 6.60
N TRP A 6 -32.00 -10.89 6.43
CA TRP A 6 -30.99 -11.66 7.16
C TRP A 6 -29.61 -11.70 6.49
N LYS A 7 -29.53 -11.42 5.18
CA LYS A 7 -28.25 -11.30 4.46
C LYS A 7 -27.54 -9.98 4.75
N ALA A 8 -28.28 -8.88 4.93
CA ALA A 8 -27.69 -7.57 5.23
C ALA A 8 -26.88 -7.55 6.54
N SER A 9 -27.30 -8.35 7.53
CA SER A 9 -26.64 -8.42 8.85
C SER A 9 -25.29 -9.15 8.81
N THR A 10 -25.14 -10.16 7.94
CA THR A 10 -23.89 -10.92 7.78
C THR A 10 -22.84 -10.16 6.98
N TYR A 11 -23.24 -9.40 5.95
CA TYR A 11 -22.30 -8.56 5.18
C TYR A 11 -21.72 -7.40 5.99
N ALA A 12 -22.49 -6.81 6.91
CA ALA A 12 -22.02 -5.71 7.75
C ALA A 12 -20.91 -6.14 8.71
N VAL A 13 -21.03 -7.35 9.29
CA VAL A 13 -20.01 -7.91 10.18
C VAL A 13 -18.73 -8.28 9.42
N LEU A 14 -18.85 -8.84 8.21
CA LEU A 14 -17.70 -9.14 7.35
C LEU A 14 -16.97 -7.87 6.86
N LEU A 15 -17.70 -6.80 6.52
CA LEU A 15 -17.13 -5.50 6.13
C LEU A 15 -16.43 -4.81 7.32
N ALA A 16 -17.00 -4.90 8.52
CA ALA A 16 -16.38 -4.38 9.74
C ALA A 16 -15.09 -5.14 10.10
N PHE A 17 -15.06 -6.46 9.91
CA PHE A 17 -13.87 -7.29 10.13
C PHE A 17 -12.76 -7.01 9.10
N GLN A 18 -13.10 -6.79 7.82
CA GLN A 18 -12.14 -6.28 6.83
C GLN A 18 -11.58 -4.91 7.22
N ARG A 19 -12.35 -4.06 7.90
CA ARG A 19 -11.88 -2.73 8.34
C ARG A 19 -10.90 -2.82 9.53
N TYR A 20 -11.03 -3.83 10.38
CA TYR A 20 -10.22 -4.00 11.58
C TYR A 20 -8.84 -4.64 11.31
N PHE A 21 -8.76 -5.63 10.42
CA PHE A 21 -7.51 -6.35 10.17
C PHE A 21 -6.50 -5.59 9.29
N TYR A 22 -6.98 -4.61 8.50
CA TYR A 22 -6.15 -3.77 7.64
C TYR A 22 -5.53 -2.57 8.35
N GLY A 23 -5.89 -2.28 9.61
CA GLY A 23 -5.52 -1.03 10.29
C GLY A 23 -4.03 -0.82 10.52
N ARG A 24 -3.28 -1.82 11.04
CA ARG A 24 -1.89 -1.60 11.49
C ARG A 24 -0.89 -1.41 10.35
N GLN A 25 -1.02 -2.18 9.26
CA GLN A 25 -0.12 -2.02 8.12
C GLN A 25 -0.47 -0.77 7.31
N ARG A 26 -1.75 -0.39 7.27
CA ARG A 26 -2.19 0.86 6.64
C ARG A 26 -1.68 2.09 7.38
N ILE A 27 -1.72 2.11 8.71
CA ILE A 27 -1.12 3.18 9.52
C ILE A 27 0.35 3.38 9.14
N ARG A 28 1.13 2.29 9.01
CA ARG A 28 2.54 2.38 8.59
C ARG A 28 2.74 2.95 7.19
N LEU A 29 1.83 2.65 6.25
CA LEU A 29 1.89 3.22 4.91
C LEU A 29 1.58 4.71 4.92
N THR A 30 0.50 5.09 5.62
CA THR A 30 0.09 6.48 5.76
C THR A 30 1.20 7.30 6.43
N ASP A 31 1.75 6.82 7.56
CA ASP A 31 2.87 7.46 8.25
C ASP A 31 4.11 7.60 7.36
N ALA A 32 4.43 6.58 6.57
CA ALA A 32 5.56 6.63 5.65
C ALA A 32 5.34 7.63 4.51
N ALA A 33 4.13 7.68 3.96
CA ALA A 33 3.75 8.61 2.91
C ALA A 33 3.73 10.07 3.41
N GLU A 34 3.23 10.31 4.63
CA GLU A 34 3.26 11.61 5.29
C GLU A 34 4.70 12.07 5.60
N GLN A 35 5.54 11.17 6.12
CA GLN A 35 6.95 11.47 6.35
C GLN A 35 7.71 11.75 5.05
N TRP A 36 7.37 11.06 3.97
CA TRP A 36 7.93 11.34 2.64
C TRP A 36 7.52 12.73 2.15
N GLU A 37 6.26 13.11 2.28
CA GLU A 37 5.80 14.45 1.92
C GLU A 37 6.45 15.53 2.80
N ALA A 38 6.54 15.30 4.12
CA ALA A 38 7.17 16.20 5.08
C ALA A 38 8.67 16.41 4.79
N LYS A 39 9.37 15.38 4.27
CA LYS A 39 10.75 15.45 3.81
C LYS A 39 10.90 16.00 2.38
N ARG A 40 9.87 16.66 1.84
CA ARG A 40 9.84 17.19 0.47
C ARG A 40 10.07 16.12 -0.60
N ARG A 41 9.45 14.96 -0.41
CA ARG A 41 9.48 13.83 -1.36
C ARG A 41 10.86 13.23 -1.59
N ASP A 42 11.69 13.18 -0.54
CA ASP A 42 13.02 12.60 -0.58
C ASP A 42 13.02 11.14 -1.06
N ALA A 43 13.84 10.85 -2.08
CA ALA A 43 14.01 9.52 -2.65
C ALA A 43 14.55 8.48 -1.64
N SER A 44 15.18 8.94 -0.56
CA SER A 44 15.70 8.11 0.52
C SER A 44 14.60 7.46 1.36
N ALA A 45 13.41 8.08 1.43
CA ALA A 45 12.25 7.58 2.17
C ALA A 45 11.35 6.65 1.34
N LEU A 46 11.68 6.41 0.07
CA LEU A 46 10.90 5.55 -0.81
C LEU A 46 10.99 4.08 -0.41
N LEU A 47 9.87 3.37 -0.55
CA LEU A 47 9.75 1.95 -0.27
C LEU A 47 10.52 1.13 -1.31
N ARG A 48 11.11 0.00 -0.87
CA ARG A 48 11.91 -0.90 -1.72
C ARG A 48 11.67 -2.35 -1.31
N GLY A 49 11.90 -3.28 -2.24
CA GLY A 49 11.90 -4.71 -1.96
C GLY A 49 10.54 -5.24 -1.51
N ASN A 50 10.55 -6.11 -0.49
CA ASN A 50 9.35 -6.84 -0.07
C ASN A 50 8.25 -5.92 0.47
N ILE A 51 8.63 -4.84 1.15
CA ILE A 51 7.71 -3.88 1.75
C ILE A 51 6.90 -3.16 0.66
N LEU A 52 7.54 -2.74 -0.44
CA LEU A 52 6.84 -2.13 -1.57
C LEU A 52 5.88 -3.13 -2.25
N ARG A 53 6.27 -4.40 -2.39
CA ARG A 53 5.41 -5.46 -2.95
C ARG A 53 4.20 -5.77 -2.07
N GLU A 54 4.35 -5.68 -0.76
CA GLU A 54 3.23 -5.82 0.19
C GLU A 54 2.26 -4.64 0.05
N PHE A 55 2.78 -3.41 -0.02
CA PHE A 55 1.94 -2.22 -0.14
C PHE A 55 1.20 -2.10 -1.48
N GLN A 56 1.76 -2.64 -2.57
CA GLN A 56 1.09 -2.69 -3.88
C GLN A 56 -0.18 -3.55 -3.89
N LYS A 57 -0.38 -4.46 -2.91
CA LYS A 57 -1.57 -5.31 -2.85
C LYS A 57 -2.78 -4.61 -2.22
N TYR A 58 -2.61 -3.42 -1.65
CA TYR A 58 -3.72 -2.69 -1.07
C TYR A 58 -4.58 -2.04 -2.16
N GLN A 59 -5.88 -2.34 -2.14
CA GLN A 59 -6.83 -1.87 -3.16
C GLN A 59 -7.49 -0.54 -2.83
N ASN A 60 -7.38 -0.05 -1.59
CA ASN A 60 -8.09 1.13 -1.12
C ASN A 60 -7.09 2.20 -0.67
N LEU A 61 -6.19 2.65 -1.55
CA LEU A 61 -5.15 3.63 -1.26
C LEU A 61 -5.70 5.06 -1.41
N ASN A 62 -5.26 5.99 -0.56
CA ASN A 62 -5.54 7.40 -0.77
C ASN A 62 -4.61 8.01 -1.84
N ASN A 63 -4.85 9.26 -2.25
CA ASN A 63 -4.08 9.90 -3.32
C ASN A 63 -2.57 10.02 -2.98
N LEU A 64 -2.23 10.33 -1.72
CA LEU A 64 -0.85 10.47 -1.26
C LEU A 64 -0.12 9.12 -1.23
N GLU A 65 -0.77 8.09 -0.70
CA GLU A 65 -0.26 6.72 -0.65
C GLU A 65 -0.07 6.14 -2.06
N THR A 66 -1.01 6.42 -2.96
CA THR A 66 -0.93 6.01 -4.37
C THR A 66 0.29 6.63 -5.04
N GLU A 67 0.49 7.94 -4.85
CA GLU A 67 1.63 8.65 -5.41
C GLU A 67 2.95 8.16 -4.81
N PHE A 68 2.98 7.93 -3.50
CA PHE A 68 4.15 7.40 -2.80
C PHE A 68 4.55 6.01 -3.31
N ILE A 69 3.59 5.11 -3.51
CA ILE A 69 3.83 3.77 -4.09
C ILE A 69 4.29 3.90 -5.54
N ARG A 70 3.69 4.80 -6.33
CA ARG A 70 4.05 5.02 -7.74
C ARG A 70 5.51 5.46 -7.87
N VAL A 71 5.91 6.48 -7.12
CA VAL A 71 7.29 6.99 -7.13
C VAL A 71 8.27 5.95 -6.59
N SER A 72 7.89 5.20 -5.55
CA SER A 72 8.69 4.10 -5.01
C SER A 72 8.94 3.00 -6.05
N LYS A 73 7.91 2.61 -6.82
CA LYS A 73 8.02 1.64 -7.91
C LYS A 73 8.91 2.13 -9.04
N GLU A 74 8.81 3.42 -9.40
CA GLU A 74 9.65 3.98 -10.45
C GLU A 74 11.13 4.02 -10.04
N ALA A 75 11.41 4.41 -8.79
CA ALA A 75 12.76 4.41 -8.24
C ALA A 75 13.35 2.99 -8.18
N GLU A 76 12.56 2.01 -7.74
CA GLU A 76 12.98 0.61 -7.73
C GLU A 76 13.25 0.09 -9.15
N ARG A 77 12.39 0.40 -10.13
CA ARG A 77 12.60 0.05 -11.53
C ARG A 77 13.87 0.67 -12.10
N LYS A 78 14.12 1.96 -11.83
CA LYS A 78 15.36 2.64 -12.24
C LYS A 78 16.58 1.96 -11.62
N ARG A 79 16.50 1.53 -10.37
CA ARG A 79 17.57 0.78 -9.72
C ARG A 79 17.83 -0.57 -10.40
N TYR A 80 16.78 -1.33 -10.74
CA TYR A 80 16.93 -2.58 -11.48
C TYR A 80 17.55 -2.37 -12.87
N LEU A 81 17.16 -1.29 -13.57
CA LEU A 81 17.70 -0.95 -14.89
C LEU A 81 19.12 -0.37 -14.84
N ALA A 82 19.52 0.25 -13.73
CA ALA A 82 20.85 0.80 -13.53
C ALA A 82 21.89 -0.26 -13.12
N LEU A 83 21.47 -1.50 -12.84
CA LEU A 83 22.38 -2.61 -12.65
C LEU A 83 22.79 -3.17 -14.03
N PRO A 84 24.08 -3.14 -14.40
CA PRO A 84 24.55 -3.77 -15.63
C PRO A 84 24.42 -5.29 -15.47
N ASN A 85 23.48 -5.89 -16.20
CA ASN A 85 23.33 -7.33 -16.46
C ASN A 85 23.77 -8.30 -15.34
N GLY A 86 22.79 -8.77 -14.55
CA GLY A 86 22.71 -10.22 -14.30
C GLY A 86 23.41 -10.83 -13.09
N GLU A 87 23.57 -10.14 -11.96
CA GLU A 87 23.97 -10.84 -10.72
C GLU A 87 22.81 -10.88 -9.71
N MET A 88 22.04 -11.97 -9.78
CA MET A 88 21.23 -12.46 -8.67
C MET A 88 22.01 -13.60 -8.00
N ASN A 89 22.40 -13.39 -6.74
CA ASN A 89 22.61 -14.45 -5.74
C ASN A 89 21.61 -14.19 -4.62
#